data_AF-A0A3S0LXM2-F1
#
_entry.id   AF-A0A3S0LXM2-F1
#
_cell.length_a   1.000
_cell.length_b   1.000
_cell.length_c   1.000
_cell.angle_alpha   90.00
_cell.angle_beta   90.00
_cell.angle_gamma   90.00
#
_symmetry.space_group_name_H-M   'P 1'
#
loop_
_entity.id
_entity.type
_entity.pdbx_description
1 polymer ?
#
loop_
_entity_poly.entity_id
_entity_poly.type
_entity_poly.pdbx_seq_one_letter_code
_entity_poly.pdbx_strand_id
1 'polypeptide(L)'
;MRFLMKVSIPNEPFNSYIKDGSVGHRMQAIMGEIKPEAVYFTAVHGVRTATLIVHFDDIAQMVHFAEPFFLQMNAEVEYHPVMLPEDLARANLEEMGKKWK
;
A
#
# COMPACT_ATOMS: atom_id res chain seq x y z
N MET A 1 -11.06 8.69 -2.41
CA MET A 1 -10.38 8.71 -1.09
C MET A 1 -8.96 8.20 -1.26
N ARG A 2 -7.96 8.82 -0.61
CA ARG A 2 -6.56 8.38 -0.67
C ARG A 2 -6.20 7.47 0.49
N PHE A 3 -5.44 6.43 0.17
CA PHE A 3 -4.90 5.50 1.15
C PHE A 3 -3.41 5.31 0.91
N LEU A 4 -2.67 5.20 2.01
CA LEU A 4 -1.39 4.53 2.02
C LEU A 4 -1.68 3.03 2.13
N MET A 5 -1.23 2.28 1.15
CA MET A 5 -1.28 0.83 1.13
C MET A 5 0.13 0.31 1.38
N LYS A 6 0.32 -0.41 2.48
CA LYS A 6 1.59 -1.06 2.83
C LYS A 6 1.48 -2.53 2.51
N VAL A 7 2.38 -3.03 1.69
CA VAL A 7 2.44 -4.43 1.26
C VAL A 7 3.73 -5.05 1.78
N SER A 8 3.62 -5.96 2.74
CA SER A 8 4.75 -6.72 3.29
C SER A 8 4.84 -8.07 2.58
N ILE A 9 5.94 -8.32 1.87
CA ILE A 9 6.10 -9.52 1.04
C ILE A 9 7.01 -10.52 1.78
N PRO A 10 6.55 -11.74 2.10
CA PRO A 10 7.36 -12.71 2.79
C PRO A 10 8.57 -13.15 1.96
N ASN A 11 9.63 -13.61 2.64
CA ASN A 11 10.86 -14.04 1.98
C ASN A 11 10.63 -15.20 0.99
N GLU A 12 9.76 -16.16 1.34
CA GLU A 12 9.24 -17.15 0.41
C GLU A 12 7.73 -16.92 0.29
N PRO A 13 7.16 -16.96 -0.93
CA PRO A 13 7.76 -17.48 -2.16
C PRO A 13 8.62 -16.47 -2.96
N PHE A 14 8.81 -15.25 -2.47
CA PHE A 14 9.45 -14.19 -3.27
C PHE A 14 10.89 -14.49 -3.71
N ASN A 15 11.70 -15.10 -2.85
CA ASN A 15 13.06 -15.53 -3.18
C ASN A 15 13.07 -16.60 -4.28
N SER A 16 12.09 -17.50 -4.30
CA SER A 16 11.92 -18.46 -5.39
C SER A 16 11.66 -17.75 -6.73
N TYR A 17 10.81 -16.72 -6.74
CA TYR A 17 10.55 -15.91 -7.94
C TYR A 17 11.75 -15.07 -8.40
N ILE A 18 12.62 -14.68 -7.47
CA ILE A 18 13.90 -14.04 -7.83
C ILE A 18 14.80 -15.07 -8.54
N LYS A 19 14.94 -16.25 -7.94
CA LYS A 19 15.84 -17.30 -8.45
C LYS A 19 15.40 -17.84 -9.82
N ASP A 20 14.09 -17.95 -10.06
CA ASP A 20 13.54 -18.41 -11.33
C ASP A 20 13.39 -17.30 -12.39
N GLY A 21 13.66 -16.03 -12.02
CA GLY A 21 13.58 -14.88 -12.92
C GLY A 21 12.16 -14.35 -13.19
N SER A 22 11.12 -14.90 -12.57
CA SER A 22 9.73 -14.52 -12.83
C SER A 22 9.27 -13.26 -12.07
N VAL A 23 10.01 -12.83 -11.03
CA VAL A 23 9.60 -11.73 -10.14
C VAL A 23 9.32 -10.41 -10.89
N GLY A 24 10.12 -10.07 -11.90
CA GLY A 24 9.98 -8.81 -12.64
C GLY A 24 8.66 -8.74 -13.41
N HIS A 25 8.32 -9.82 -14.13
CA HIS A 25 7.07 -9.90 -14.88
C HIS A 25 5.85 -9.86 -13.95
N ARG A 26 5.90 -10.59 -12.82
CA ARG A 26 4.82 -10.57 -11.82
C ARG A 26 4.60 -9.16 -11.27
N MET A 27 5.67 -8.46 -10.91
CA MET A 27 5.57 -7.10 -10.38
C MET A 27 5.05 -6.12 -11.44
N GLN A 28 5.50 -6.22 -12.69
CA GLN A 28 4.97 -5.42 -13.79
C GLN A 28 3.47 -5.65 -14.02
N ALA A 29 3.02 -6.90 -13.98
CA ALA A 29 1.60 -7.23 -14.11
C ALA A 29 0.78 -6.60 -12.97
N ILE A 30 1.23 -6.72 -11.73
CA ILE A 30 0.54 -6.11 -10.57
C ILE A 30 0.49 -4.59 -10.71
N MET A 31 1.62 -3.92 -10.97
CA MET A 31 1.67 -2.47 -11.13
C MET A 31 0.83 -1.97 -12.31
N GLY A 32 0.79 -2.73 -13.40
CA GLY A 32 -0.02 -2.42 -14.58
C GLY A 32 -1.52 -2.49 -14.31
N GLU A 33 -1.95 -3.40 -13.43
CA GLU A 33 -3.35 -3.53 -13.00
C GLU A 33 -3.73 -2.40 -12.03
N ILE A 34 -2.96 -2.24 -10.95
CA ILE A 34 -3.36 -1.38 -9.83
C ILE A 34 -3.03 0.10 -10.01
N LYS A 35 -2.05 0.45 -10.86
CA LYS A 35 -1.69 1.84 -11.23
C LYS A 35 -1.70 2.83 -10.05
N PRO A 36 -0.84 2.64 -9.04
CA PRO A 36 -0.77 3.53 -7.89
C PRO A 36 -0.35 4.94 -8.30
N GLU A 37 -0.76 5.95 -7.53
CA GLU A 37 -0.35 7.35 -7.71
C GLU A 37 1.16 7.51 -7.46
N ALA A 38 1.67 6.80 -6.45
CA ALA A 38 3.08 6.72 -6.13
C ALA A 38 3.42 5.35 -5.55
N VAL A 39 4.65 4.88 -5.79
CA VAL A 39 5.16 3.61 -5.26
C VAL A 39 6.59 3.78 -4.76
N TYR A 40 6.85 3.27 -3.57
CA TYR A 40 8.16 3.24 -2.95
C TYR A 40 8.45 1.82 -2.44
N PHE A 41 9.67 1.35 -2.64
CA PHE A 41 10.10 0.04 -2.16
C PHE A 41 11.13 0.23 -1.06
N THR A 42 10.96 -0.49 0.04
CA THR A 42 11.86 -0.44 1.19
C THR A 42 11.86 -1.79 1.92
N ALA A 43 12.63 -1.90 2.99
CA ALA A 43 12.55 -3.03 3.92
C ALA A 43 11.92 -2.56 5.23
N VAL A 44 10.90 -3.29 5.69
CA VAL A 44 10.26 -3.08 6.99
C VAL A 44 10.23 -4.42 7.70
N HIS A 45 10.59 -4.46 8.99
CA HIS A 45 10.64 -5.70 9.78
C HIS A 45 11.41 -6.86 9.11
N GLY A 46 12.47 -6.54 8.37
CA GLY A 46 13.32 -7.55 7.72
C GLY A 46 12.74 -8.18 6.45
N VAL A 47 11.61 -7.67 5.93
CA VAL A 47 10.99 -8.16 4.70
C VAL A 47 10.83 -7.05 3.65
N ARG A 48 10.75 -7.46 2.38
CA ARG A 48 10.56 -6.55 1.25
C ARG A 48 9.18 -5.94 1.35
N THR A 49 9.11 -4.62 1.31
CA THR A 49 7.87 -3.88 1.53
C THR A 49 7.66 -2.86 0.41
N ALA A 50 6.46 -2.81 -0.15
CA ALA A 50 6.03 -1.74 -1.02
C ALA A 50 5.09 -0.81 -0.25
N THR A 51 5.33 0.49 -0.31
CA THR A 51 4.44 1.54 0.20
C THR A 51 3.87 2.28 -1.00
N LEU A 52 2.56 2.24 -1.15
CA LEU A 52 1.84 2.77 -2.29
C LEU A 52 0.85 3.84 -1.86
N ILE A 53 0.70 4.89 -2.67
CA ILE A 53 -0.44 5.80 -2.58
C ILE A 53 -1.44 5.38 -3.64
N VAL A 54 -2.66 5.09 -3.21
CA VAL A 54 -3.75 4.59 -4.05
C VAL A 54 -5.02 5.40 -3.80
N HIS A 55 -5.82 5.56 -4.85
CA HIS A 55 -7.07 6.31 -4.80
C HIS A 55 -8.25 5.43 -5.17
N PHE A 56 -9.26 5.36 -4.30
CA PHE A 56 -10.49 4.60 -4.53
C PHE A 56 -11.71 5.51 -4.45
N ASP A 57 -12.67 5.31 -5.34
CA ASP A 57 -13.98 5.95 -5.29
C ASP A 57 -14.99 5.10 -4.50
N ASP A 58 -14.75 3.79 -4.39
CA ASP A 58 -15.55 2.82 -3.63
C ASP A 58 -14.65 1.92 -2.77
N ILE A 59 -15.07 1.63 -1.53
CA ILE A 59 -14.41 0.68 -0.61
C ILE A 59 -14.29 -0.71 -1.24
N ALA A 60 -15.23 -1.13 -2.07
CA ALA A 60 -15.14 -2.42 -2.76
C ALA A 60 -13.88 -2.54 -3.65
N GLN A 61 -13.31 -1.41 -4.09
CA GLN A 61 -12.08 -1.41 -4.87
C GLN A 61 -10.87 -1.87 -4.05
N MET A 62 -10.88 -1.80 -2.71
CA MET A 62 -9.75 -2.27 -1.88
C MET A 62 -9.30 -3.70 -2.24
N VAL A 63 -10.26 -4.59 -2.51
CA VAL A 63 -10.00 -5.98 -2.91
C VAL A 63 -9.20 -6.04 -4.21
N HIS A 64 -9.51 -5.19 -5.19
CA HIS A 64 -8.81 -5.17 -6.49
C HIS A 64 -7.34 -4.78 -6.35
N PHE A 65 -6.99 -3.97 -5.34
CA PHE A 65 -5.61 -3.58 -5.08
C PHE A 65 -4.86 -4.64 -4.27
N ALA A 66 -5.51 -5.26 -3.29
CA ALA A 66 -4.86 -6.24 -2.40
C ALA A 66 -4.68 -7.62 -3.05
N GLU A 67 -5.70 -8.13 -3.73
CA GLU A 67 -5.76 -9.51 -4.24
C GLU A 67 -4.57 -9.89 -5.14
N PRO A 68 -4.08 -9.04 -6.06
CA PRO A 68 -2.90 -9.37 -6.84
C PRO A 68 -1.68 -9.69 -5.97
N PHE A 69 -1.50 -9.00 -4.83
CA PHE A 69 -0.39 -9.28 -3.91
C PHE A 69 -0.62 -10.52 -3.05
N PHE A 70 -1.86 -10.77 -2.64
CA PHE A 70 -2.22 -12.00 -1.93
C PHE A 70 -1.95 -13.22 -2.81
N LEU A 71 -2.52 -13.24 -4.01
CA LEU A 71 -2.49 -14.40 -4.90
C LEU A 71 -1.12 -14.62 -5.54
N GLN A 72 -0.37 -13.57 -5.86
CA GLN A 72 0.91 -13.71 -6.56
C GLN A 72 2.12 -13.79 -5.63
N MET A 73 2.02 -13.27 -4.41
CA MET A 73 3.19 -13.07 -3.53
C MET A 73 3.00 -13.55 -2.09
N ASN A 74 1.81 -14.05 -1.73
CA ASN A 74 1.45 -14.34 -0.34
C ASN A 74 1.72 -13.16 0.61
N ALA A 75 1.51 -11.94 0.12
CA ALA A 75 1.83 -10.74 0.88
C ALA A 75 0.79 -10.45 1.97
N GLU A 76 1.18 -9.66 2.96
CA GLU A 76 0.26 -8.99 3.88
C GLU A 76 0.01 -7.57 3.38
N VAL A 77 -1.24 -7.10 3.44
CA VAL A 77 -1.64 -5.76 2.98
C VAL A 77 -2.34 -5.02 4.11
N GLU A 78 -1.85 -3.83 4.40
CA GLU A 78 -2.46 -2.89 5.34
C GLU A 78 -2.88 -1.61 4.61
N TYR A 79 -4.08 -1.11 4.94
CA TYR A 79 -4.61 0.14 4.41
C TYR A 79 -4.69 1.18 5.52
N HIS A 80 -4.17 2.36 5.23
CA HIS A 80 -4.23 3.51 6.11
C HIS A 80 -4.83 4.69 5.34
N PRO A 81 -5.97 5.25 5.75
CA PRO A 81 -6.46 6.49 5.15
C PRO A 81 -5.42 7.58 5.39
N VAL A 82 -5.17 8.39 4.37
CA VAL A 82 -4.20 9.49 4.46
C VAL A 82 -4.85 10.82 4.14
N MET A 83 -4.34 11.86 4.77
CA MET A 83 -4.77 13.25 4.62
C MET A 83 -3.70 14.06 3.91
N LEU A 84 -4.12 14.94 3.03
CA LEU A 84 -3.26 16.00 2.51
C LEU A 84 -3.15 17.15 3.55
N PRO A 85 -2.19 18.08 3.39
CA PRO A 85 -2.08 19.23 4.28
C PRO A 85 -3.39 20.03 4.43
N GLU A 86 -4.15 20.20 3.36
CA GLU A 86 -5.46 20.87 3.36
C GLU A 86 -6.55 20.09 4.13
N ASP A 87 -6.48 18.76 4.15
CA ASP A 87 -7.39 17.93 4.94
C ASP A 87 -7.10 18.09 6.44
N LEU A 88 -5.80 18.09 6.80
CA LEU A 88 -5.36 18.33 8.17
C LEU A 88 -5.72 19.73 8.66
N ALA A 89 -5.59 20.75 7.81
CA ALA A 89 -5.95 22.13 8.15
C ALA A 89 -7.45 22.27 8.49
N ARG A 90 -8.32 21.53 7.79
CA ARG A 90 -9.77 21.50 8.07
C ARG A 90 -10.14 20.78 9.37
N ALA A 91 -9.23 20.00 9.96
CA ALA A 91 -9.48 19.27 11.21
C ALA A 91 -9.50 20.17 12.46
N ASN A 92 -9.08 21.45 12.35
CA ASN A 92 -9.09 22.45 13.43
C ASN A 92 -8.49 21.95 14.76
N LEU A 93 -7.23 21.49 14.71
CA LEU A 93 -6.53 20.88 15.85
C LEU A 93 -6.44 21.82 17.07
N GLU A 94 -6.34 23.14 16.85
CA GLU A 94 -6.26 24.12 17.93
C GLU A 94 -7.54 24.16 18.78
N GLU A 95 -8.71 24.08 18.13
CA GLU A 95 -9.99 24.01 18.82
C GLU A 95 -10.14 22.70 19.60
N MET A 96 -9.73 21.58 18.98
CA MET A 96 -9.72 20.28 19.67
C MET A 96 -8.83 20.30 20.92
N GLY A 97 -7.64 20.90 20.84
CA GLY A 97 -6.73 21.02 21.97
C GLY A 97 -7.30 21.84 23.14
N LYS A 98 -8.14 22.85 22.86
CA LYS A 98 -8.84 23.62 23.91
C LYS A 98 -9.88 22.78 24.66
N LYS A 99 -10.54 21.84 23.98
CA LYS A 99 -11.56 20.97 24.57
C LYS A 99 -11.01 19.96 25.59
N TRP A 100 -9.77 19.53 25.42
CA TRP A 100 -9.12 18.49 26.23
C TRP A 100 -8.02 19.03 27.17
N LYS A 101 -8.12 20.31 27.53
CA LYS A 101 -7.31 20.91 28.61
C LYS A 101 -7.91 20.64 29.99
#